data_AF-A0A6J8CL33-F1
#
_entry.id   AF-A0A6J8CL33-F1
#
_cell.length_a   1.000
_cell.length_b   1.000
_cell.length_c   1.000
_cell.angle_alpha   90.00
_cell.angle_beta   90.00
_cell.angle_gamma   90.00
#
_symmetry.space_group_name_H-M   'P 1'
#
loop_
_entity.id
_entity.type
_entity.pdbx_description
1 polymer ?
#
loop_
_entity_poly.entity_id
_entity_poly.type
_entity_poly.pdbx_seq_one_letter_code
_entity_poly.pdbx_strand_id
1 'polypeptide(L)'
;MDRKGKELSPDLKSIAVDLFRNGEKISDIARILQKPRSTISGIIRRFQDAGTIENRPRSGRPRAMLDRDYRQLEKFYQGVGTLTKVEGYINADKYISILDDNIWPVIARHFPTNDYLFQDDNAPVHRARSTKAYIARTHLQNMSWPAQSPDLNIIENVWLYIKRKLQVLGYRINSKDELYRKVFQIWQSIPLNYIRSLYNSIPRRILHVIKLKGHLTKY
;
A
#
# COMPACT_ATOMS: atom_id res chain seq x y z
N MET A 1 17.42 22.85 1.48
CA MET A 1 17.04 24.02 0.66
C MET A 1 15.89 23.62 -0.27
N ASP A 2 14.67 24.04 0.05
CA ASP A 2 13.46 23.78 -0.73
C ASP A 2 13.48 24.57 -2.04
N ARG A 3 13.70 23.91 -3.18
CA ARG A 3 13.38 24.47 -4.52
C ARG A 3 12.00 23.97 -4.97
N LYS A 4 10.95 24.33 -4.22
CA LYS A 4 9.58 24.19 -4.73
C LYS A 4 9.21 25.48 -5.47
N GLY A 5 9.26 25.45 -6.80
CA GLY A 5 8.78 26.56 -7.61
C GLY A 5 7.29 26.81 -7.35
N LYS A 6 6.90 28.07 -7.14
CA LYS A 6 5.50 28.49 -7.01
C LYS A 6 4.72 28.07 -8.27
N GLU A 7 3.52 27.53 -8.07
CA GLU A 7 2.63 27.15 -9.17
C GLU A 7 2.28 28.35 -10.05
N LEU A 8 2.08 28.12 -11.36
CA LEU A 8 1.66 29.17 -12.28
C LEU A 8 0.20 29.57 -12.01
N SER A 9 -0.07 30.88 -11.96
CA SER A 9 -1.43 31.42 -11.87
C SER A 9 -2.33 30.86 -12.98
N PRO A 10 -3.62 30.57 -12.71
CA PRO A 10 -4.61 30.21 -13.72
C PRO A 10 -4.60 31.15 -14.94
N ASP A 11 -4.46 32.46 -14.71
CA ASP A 11 -4.46 33.48 -15.78
C ASP A 11 -3.31 33.27 -16.77
N LEU A 12 -2.11 32.97 -16.25
CA LEU A 12 -0.93 32.72 -17.08
C LEU A 12 -1.06 31.41 -17.87
N LYS A 13 -1.82 30.42 -17.35
CA LYS A 13 -2.10 29.19 -18.09
C LYS A 13 -3.10 29.44 -19.21
N SER A 14 -4.12 30.28 -18.99
CA SER A 14 -5.07 30.68 -20.03
C SER A 14 -4.36 31.40 -21.16
N ILE A 15 -3.55 32.43 -20.84
CA ILE A 15 -2.79 33.18 -21.84
C ILE A 15 -1.87 32.26 -22.66
N ALA A 16 -1.24 31.26 -22.03
CA ALA A 16 -0.40 30.30 -22.75
C ALA A 16 -1.21 29.46 -23.76
N VAL A 17 -2.43 29.05 -23.42
CA VAL A 17 -3.31 28.28 -24.32
C VAL A 17 -3.85 29.18 -25.43
N ASP A 18 -4.20 30.42 -25.14
CA ASP A 18 -4.73 31.35 -26.13
C ASP A 18 -3.68 31.72 -27.18
N LEU A 19 -2.44 32.00 -26.75
CA LEU A 19 -1.31 32.20 -27.68
C LEU A 19 -1.05 30.96 -28.55
N PHE A 20 -1.14 29.77 -27.97
CA PHE A 20 -0.98 28.52 -28.72
C PHE A 20 -2.10 28.31 -29.76
N ARG A 21 -3.36 28.61 -29.41
CA ARG A 21 -4.50 28.57 -30.35
C ARG A 21 -4.32 29.56 -31.50
N ASN A 22 -3.67 30.68 -31.25
CA ASN A 22 -3.33 31.69 -32.26
C ASN A 22 -2.09 31.32 -33.11
N GLY A 23 -1.52 30.12 -32.93
CA GLY A 23 -0.45 29.60 -33.78
C GLY A 23 0.97 29.91 -33.29
N GLU A 24 1.12 30.51 -32.10
CA GLU A 24 2.45 30.81 -31.55
C GLU A 24 3.23 29.53 -31.20
N LYS A 25 4.53 29.53 -31.47
CA LYS A 25 5.40 28.39 -31.13
C LYS A 25 5.67 28.38 -29.63
N ILE A 26 5.80 27.19 -29.06
CA ILE A 26 6.07 26.96 -27.61
C ILE A 26 7.30 27.74 -27.11
N SER A 27 8.34 27.91 -27.94
CA SER A 27 9.52 28.73 -27.62
C SER A 27 9.20 30.20 -27.43
N ASP A 28 8.32 30.75 -28.27
CA ASP A 28 7.98 32.16 -28.29
C ASP A 28 7.01 32.47 -27.15
N ILE A 29 6.05 31.59 -26.90
CA ILE A 29 5.17 31.63 -25.72
C ILE A 29 5.99 31.60 -24.41
N ALA A 30 7.01 30.74 -24.32
CA ALA A 30 7.89 30.67 -23.16
C ALA A 30 8.67 31.96 -22.92
N ARG A 31 9.10 32.62 -24.01
CA ARG A 31 9.79 33.92 -23.95
C ARG A 31 8.84 35.03 -23.50
N ILE A 32 7.64 35.09 -24.09
CA ILE A 32 6.60 36.09 -23.78
C ILE A 32 6.18 36.01 -22.30
N LEU A 33 5.92 34.80 -21.81
CA LEU A 33 5.47 34.58 -20.43
C LEU A 33 6.62 34.52 -19.41
N GLN A 34 7.87 34.63 -19.86
CA GLN A 34 9.09 34.49 -19.05
C GLN A 34 9.07 33.22 -18.18
N LYS A 35 8.64 32.09 -18.76
CA LYS A 35 8.57 30.78 -18.08
C LYS A 35 9.42 29.73 -18.78
N PRO A 36 9.89 28.70 -18.06
CA PRO A 36 10.61 27.60 -18.68
C PRO A 36 9.80 26.94 -19.79
N ARG A 37 10.46 26.61 -20.91
CA ARG A 37 9.84 25.92 -22.05
C ARG A 37 9.15 24.61 -21.63
N SER A 38 9.73 23.89 -20.67
CA SER A 38 9.15 22.67 -20.10
C SER A 38 7.80 22.90 -19.43
N THR A 39 7.63 24.03 -18.74
CA THR A 39 6.38 24.43 -18.10
C THR A 39 5.30 24.72 -19.15
N ILE A 40 5.63 25.51 -20.18
CA ILE A 40 4.69 25.81 -21.28
C ILE A 40 4.33 24.54 -22.04
N SER A 41 5.32 23.71 -22.38
CA SER A 41 5.08 22.42 -23.04
C SER A 41 4.16 21.51 -22.22
N GLY A 42 4.33 21.47 -20.89
CA GLY A 42 3.46 20.70 -20.00
C GLY A 42 2.03 21.24 -19.92
N ILE A 43 1.82 22.56 -20.02
CA ILE A 43 0.48 23.17 -20.08
C ILE A 43 -0.20 22.82 -21.40
N ILE A 44 0.48 23.04 -22.53
CA ILE A 44 -0.09 22.78 -23.87
C ILE A 44 -0.42 21.30 -24.05
N ARG A 45 0.47 20.39 -23.62
CA ARG A 45 0.20 18.95 -23.65
C ARG A 45 -1.05 18.59 -22.85
N ARG A 46 -1.20 19.10 -21.62
CA ARG A 46 -2.41 18.85 -20.81
C ARG A 46 -3.67 19.39 -21.45
N PHE A 47 -3.59 20.57 -22.07
CA PHE A 47 -4.71 21.16 -22.78
C PHE A 47 -5.11 20.31 -24.01
N GLN A 48 -4.14 19.85 -24.80
CA GLN A 48 -4.38 18.97 -25.95
C GLN A 48 -4.93 17.59 -25.54
N ASP A 49 -4.38 16.98 -24.49
CA ASP A 49 -4.73 15.62 -24.06
C ASP A 49 -6.06 15.55 -23.27
N ALA A 50 -6.38 16.58 -22.50
CA ALA A 50 -7.47 16.54 -21.52
C ALA A 50 -8.43 17.74 -21.59
N GLY A 51 -8.21 18.69 -22.51
CA GLY A 51 -9.08 19.86 -22.68
C GLY A 51 -9.07 20.85 -21.52
N THR A 52 -8.14 20.70 -20.55
CA THR A 52 -8.13 21.50 -19.32
C THR A 52 -6.77 22.14 -19.04
N ILE A 53 -6.81 23.35 -18.49
CA ILE A 53 -5.65 24.07 -17.95
C ILE A 53 -5.42 23.78 -16.46
N GLU A 54 -6.38 23.12 -15.82
CA GLU A 54 -6.27 22.73 -14.43
C GLU A 54 -5.28 21.59 -14.25
N ASN A 55 -4.56 21.61 -13.13
CA ASN A 55 -3.79 20.45 -12.74
C ASN A 55 -4.79 19.39 -12.31
N ARG A 56 -4.66 18.15 -12.84
CA ARG A 56 -5.40 17.03 -12.27
C ARG A 56 -5.12 16.99 -10.76
N PRO A 57 -6.14 16.80 -9.91
CA PRO A 57 -5.89 16.58 -8.50
C PRO A 57 -4.84 15.48 -8.39
N ARG A 58 -3.78 15.74 -7.62
CA ARG A 58 -2.82 14.67 -7.31
C ARG A 58 -3.65 13.52 -6.76
N SER A 59 -3.43 12.31 -7.25
CA SER A 59 -4.08 11.12 -6.71
C SER A 59 -3.69 11.00 -5.24
N GLY A 60 -4.50 11.58 -4.36
CA GLY A 60 -4.38 11.40 -2.93
C GLY A 60 -4.71 9.95 -2.60
N ARG A 61 -4.31 9.54 -1.39
CA ARG A 61 -4.69 8.24 -0.82
C ARG A 61 -6.22 8.07 -0.97
N PRO A 62 -6.71 6.91 -1.43
CA PRO A 62 -8.14 6.67 -1.62
C PRO A 62 -8.92 7.00 -0.34
N ARG A 63 -10.19 7.41 -0.51
CA ARG A 63 -11.09 7.74 0.60
C ARG A 63 -11.14 6.59 1.60
N ALA A 64 -11.32 6.95 2.87
CA ALA A 64 -11.52 6.02 3.98
C ALA A 64 -12.54 4.94 3.59
N MET A 65 -12.22 3.69 3.97
CA MET A 65 -13.12 2.54 3.92
C MET A 65 -14.54 2.92 4.41
N LEU A 66 -15.56 2.41 3.73
CA LEU A 66 -16.97 2.62 4.08
C LEU A 66 -17.33 1.77 5.33
N ASP A 67 -18.38 2.14 6.06
CA ASP A 67 -18.91 1.37 7.21
C ASP A 67 -19.19 -0.11 6.92
N ARG A 68 -19.43 -0.44 5.64
CA ARG A 68 -19.55 -1.82 5.16
C ARG A 68 -18.25 -2.61 5.34
N ASP A 69 -17.10 -1.99 5.10
CA ASP A 69 -15.78 -2.63 5.20
C ASP A 69 -15.45 -2.88 6.68
N TYR A 70 -15.89 -2.01 7.59
CA TYR A 70 -15.74 -2.20 9.04
C TYR A 70 -16.59 -3.37 9.57
N ARG A 71 -17.84 -3.52 9.13
CA ARG A 71 -18.69 -4.67 9.49
C ARG A 71 -18.20 -5.99 8.91
N GLN A 72 -17.52 -5.92 7.77
CA GLN A 72 -16.84 -7.06 7.16
C GLN A 72 -15.66 -7.48 8.04
N LEU A 73 -14.76 -6.55 8.40
CA LEU A 73 -13.62 -6.84 9.26
C LEU A 73 -14.04 -7.61 10.54
N GLU A 74 -15.09 -7.19 11.24
CA GLU A 74 -15.55 -7.82 12.49
C GLU A 74 -15.92 -9.32 12.38
N LYS A 75 -16.35 -9.78 11.19
CA LYS A 75 -16.75 -11.17 10.93
C LYS A 75 -15.62 -12.12 10.53
N PHE A 76 -14.40 -11.61 10.27
CA PHE A 76 -13.33 -12.35 9.60
C PHE A 76 -12.16 -12.81 10.49
N TYR A 77 -12.26 -12.64 11.81
CA TYR A 77 -11.13 -12.91 12.72
C TYR A 77 -11.12 -14.35 13.23
N GLN A 78 -10.51 -15.25 12.46
CA GLN A 78 -10.43 -16.68 12.78
C GLN A 78 -9.05 -17.16 13.26
N GLY A 79 -8.15 -16.22 13.59
CA GLY A 79 -6.83 -16.52 14.15
C GLY A 79 -5.69 -16.27 13.16
N VAL A 80 -4.59 -16.98 13.37
CA VAL A 80 -3.38 -16.86 12.55
C VAL A 80 -3.44 -17.80 11.34
N GLY A 81 -2.87 -17.36 10.21
CA GLY A 81 -2.73 -18.18 9.01
C GLY A 81 -1.51 -19.09 9.04
N THR A 82 -1.07 -19.54 7.86
CA THR A 82 0.14 -20.35 7.71
C THR A 82 1.39 -19.49 7.89
N LEU A 83 2.36 -19.99 8.66
CA LEU A 83 3.70 -19.43 8.76
C LEU A 83 4.69 -20.35 8.05
N THR A 84 5.37 -19.82 7.03
CA THR A 84 6.29 -20.59 6.19
C THR A 84 7.71 -20.05 6.28
N LYS A 85 8.67 -20.96 6.45
CA LYS A 85 10.09 -20.65 6.42
C LYS A 85 10.53 -20.37 4.99
N VAL A 86 11.26 -19.27 4.79
CA VAL A 86 11.77 -18.87 3.48
C VAL A 86 13.28 -18.74 3.56
N GLU A 87 13.99 -19.49 2.71
CA GLU A 87 15.46 -19.45 2.62
C GLU A 87 15.93 -18.49 1.52
N GLY A 88 16.95 -17.67 1.78
CA GLY A 88 17.47 -16.71 0.80
C GLY A 88 16.47 -15.62 0.38
N TYR A 89 16.73 -14.99 -0.76
CA TYR A 89 15.93 -13.84 -1.23
C TYR A 89 14.57 -14.26 -1.80
N ILE A 90 13.57 -13.40 -1.61
CA ILE A 90 12.25 -13.55 -2.22
C ILE A 90 12.27 -12.83 -3.57
N ASN A 91 12.01 -13.57 -4.64
CA ASN A 91 11.68 -13.03 -5.96
C ASN A 91 10.19 -13.27 -6.25
N ALA A 92 9.71 -12.80 -7.40
CA ALA A 92 8.30 -12.92 -7.75
C ALA A 92 7.82 -14.37 -7.86
N ASP A 93 8.60 -15.26 -8.49
CA ASP A 93 8.19 -16.66 -8.68
C ASP A 93 8.13 -17.44 -7.37
N LYS A 94 9.09 -17.17 -6.47
CA LYS A 94 9.09 -17.73 -5.13
C LYS A 94 7.92 -17.20 -4.31
N TYR A 95 7.61 -15.92 -4.42
CA TYR A 95 6.45 -15.33 -3.76
C TYR A 95 5.14 -15.97 -4.25
N ILE A 96 4.98 -16.15 -5.57
CA ILE A 96 3.83 -16.84 -6.17
C ILE A 96 3.72 -18.27 -5.63
N SER A 97 4.82 -19.01 -5.58
CA SER A 97 4.84 -20.39 -5.06
C SER A 97 4.41 -20.43 -3.59
N ILE A 98 4.91 -19.50 -2.77
CA ILE A 98 4.49 -19.37 -1.37
C ILE A 98 2.99 -19.07 -1.27
N LEU A 99 2.45 -18.19 -2.11
CA LEU A 99 1.01 -17.94 -2.10
C LEU A 99 0.23 -19.21 -2.46
N ASP A 100 0.59 -19.88 -3.55
CA ASP A 100 -0.15 -21.04 -4.05
C ASP A 100 -0.15 -22.21 -3.03
N ASP A 101 1.00 -22.47 -2.41
CA ASP A 101 1.14 -23.56 -1.44
C ASP A 101 0.38 -23.30 -0.12
N ASN A 102 0.22 -22.02 0.27
CA ASN A 102 -0.14 -21.68 1.64
C ASN A 102 -1.46 -20.91 1.80
N ILE A 103 -1.93 -20.20 0.77
CA ILE A 103 -3.08 -19.30 0.92
C ILE A 103 -4.41 -20.03 0.86
N TRP A 104 -4.56 -21.01 -0.04
CA TRP A 104 -5.82 -21.71 -0.26
C TRP A 104 -6.28 -22.52 0.96
N PRO A 105 -5.40 -23.24 1.69
CA PRO A 105 -5.79 -23.91 2.92
C PRO A 105 -6.30 -22.94 4.01
N VAL A 106 -5.73 -21.74 4.08
CA VAL A 106 -6.16 -20.68 5.02
C VAL A 106 -7.54 -20.17 4.61
N ILE A 107 -7.75 -19.89 3.32
CA ILE A 107 -9.04 -19.43 2.80
C ILE A 107 -10.13 -20.47 3.04
N ALA A 108 -9.89 -21.73 2.68
CA ALA A 108 -10.86 -22.80 2.86
C ALA A 108 -11.22 -23.01 4.35
N ARG A 109 -10.24 -22.88 5.26
CA ARG A 109 -10.46 -23.06 6.69
C ARG A 109 -11.20 -21.90 7.35
N HIS A 110 -10.86 -20.67 6.99
CA HIS A 110 -11.29 -19.48 7.72
C HIS A 110 -12.37 -18.66 7.00
N PHE A 111 -12.51 -18.81 5.68
CA PHE A 111 -13.40 -18.02 4.83
C PHE A 111 -14.26 -18.91 3.92
N PRO A 112 -15.10 -19.81 4.49
CA PRO A 112 -15.87 -20.79 3.71
C PRO A 112 -16.93 -20.14 2.79
N THR A 113 -17.39 -18.93 3.10
CA THR A 113 -18.30 -18.15 2.24
C THR A 113 -17.57 -17.38 1.14
N ASN A 114 -16.25 -17.53 1.03
CA ASN A 114 -15.40 -16.80 0.11
C ASN A 114 -15.42 -15.27 0.32
N ASP A 115 -15.85 -14.81 1.49
CA ASP A 115 -15.78 -13.41 1.87
C ASP A 115 -14.43 -13.14 2.54
N TYR A 116 -13.45 -12.66 1.78
CA TYR A 116 -12.17 -12.24 2.32
C TYR A 116 -11.54 -11.16 1.44
N LEU A 117 -10.60 -10.40 2.03
CA LEU A 117 -9.71 -9.51 1.31
C LEU A 117 -8.28 -9.90 1.62
N PHE A 118 -7.51 -10.22 0.58
CA PHE A 118 -6.09 -10.42 0.67
C PHE A 118 -5.37 -9.08 0.72
N GLN A 119 -4.39 -8.95 1.61
CA GLN A 119 -3.58 -7.75 1.76
C GLN A 119 -2.10 -8.15 1.86
N ASP A 120 -1.28 -7.50 1.05
CA ASP A 120 0.18 -7.53 1.11
C ASP A 120 0.73 -6.10 1.18
N ASP A 121 2.02 -5.95 1.47
CA ASP A 121 2.68 -4.66 1.33
C ASP A 121 3.01 -4.39 -0.15
N ASN A 122 3.22 -3.14 -0.53
CA ASN A 122 3.43 -2.80 -1.93
C ASN A 122 4.90 -3.05 -2.40
N ALA A 123 5.56 -4.08 -1.84
CA ALA A 123 6.95 -4.43 -2.15
C ALA A 123 7.14 -4.73 -3.65
N PRO A 124 8.36 -4.53 -4.19
CA PRO A 124 8.61 -4.71 -5.62
C PRO A 124 8.16 -6.08 -6.17
N VAL A 125 8.34 -7.15 -5.38
CA VAL A 125 7.96 -8.52 -5.77
C VAL A 125 6.44 -8.73 -5.82
N HIS A 126 5.67 -8.06 -4.95
CA HIS A 126 4.21 -8.10 -4.96
C HIS A 126 3.64 -7.32 -6.17
N ARG A 127 4.35 -6.27 -6.59
CA ARG A 127 4.01 -5.47 -7.78
C ARG A 127 4.50 -6.03 -9.10
N ALA A 128 5.29 -7.11 -9.10
CA ALA A 128 5.83 -7.70 -10.31
C ALA A 128 4.71 -8.11 -11.28
N ARG A 129 4.98 -8.06 -12.59
CA ARG A 129 3.99 -8.40 -13.62
C ARG A 129 3.48 -9.84 -13.47
N SER A 130 4.38 -10.78 -13.18
CA SER A 130 4.03 -12.18 -12.93
C SER A 130 3.12 -12.33 -11.71
N THR A 131 3.42 -11.63 -10.61
CA THR A 131 2.57 -11.65 -9.40
C THR A 131 1.18 -11.09 -9.66
N LYS A 132 1.07 -9.97 -10.38
CA LYS A 132 -0.23 -9.41 -10.76
C LYS A 132 -1.02 -10.36 -11.67
N ALA A 133 -0.35 -11.01 -12.62
CA ALA A 133 -0.98 -12.01 -13.48
C ALA A 133 -1.44 -13.24 -12.69
N TYR A 134 -0.67 -13.68 -11.69
CA TYR A 134 -1.07 -14.73 -10.76
C TYR A 134 -2.33 -14.34 -9.97
N ILE A 135 -2.35 -13.17 -9.35
CA ILE A 135 -3.52 -12.70 -8.58
C ILE A 135 -4.77 -12.63 -9.46
N ALA A 136 -4.63 -12.16 -10.71
CA ALA A 136 -5.72 -12.11 -11.67
C ALA A 136 -6.20 -13.52 -12.09
N ARG A 137 -5.28 -14.45 -12.40
CA ARG A 137 -5.63 -15.81 -12.87
C ARG A 137 -6.32 -16.65 -11.80
N THR A 138 -5.98 -16.43 -10.52
CA THR A 138 -6.52 -17.20 -9.41
C THR A 138 -7.73 -16.53 -8.77
N HIS A 139 -8.16 -15.38 -9.29
CA HIS A 139 -9.25 -14.57 -8.74
C HIS A 139 -9.05 -14.22 -7.25
N LEU A 140 -7.80 -14.08 -6.82
CA LEU A 140 -7.48 -13.73 -5.45
C LEU A 140 -7.94 -12.29 -5.17
N GLN A 141 -8.85 -12.12 -4.21
CA GLN A 141 -9.48 -10.83 -3.87
C GLN A 141 -8.48 -9.88 -3.17
N ASN A 142 -7.57 -9.27 -3.94
CA ASN A 142 -6.55 -8.36 -3.40
C ASN A 142 -7.10 -6.94 -3.15
N MET A 143 -6.78 -6.38 -1.99
CA MET A 143 -7.06 -5.00 -1.61
C MET A 143 -6.00 -4.02 -2.14
N SER A 144 -6.43 -2.88 -2.69
CA SER A 144 -5.52 -1.77 -3.00
C SER A 144 -4.90 -1.17 -1.73
N TRP A 145 -3.62 -1.41 -1.50
CA TRP A 145 -2.89 -0.87 -0.35
C TRP A 145 -1.99 0.33 -0.71
N PRO A 146 -2.07 1.46 0.03
CA PRO A 146 -1.20 2.60 -0.19
C PRO A 146 0.25 2.28 0.20
N ALA A 147 1.20 2.73 -0.61
CA ALA A 147 2.62 2.60 -0.32
C ALA A 147 2.99 3.28 1.02
N GLN A 148 4.00 2.75 1.72
CA GLN A 148 4.56 3.31 2.94
C GLN A 148 3.52 3.54 4.05
N SER A 149 2.68 2.54 4.31
CA SER A 149 1.71 2.57 5.41
C SER A 149 1.91 1.43 6.41
N PRO A 150 3.10 1.35 7.06
CA PRO A 150 3.37 0.31 8.06
C PRO A 150 2.39 0.39 9.24
N ASP A 151 1.95 1.60 9.59
CA ASP A 151 1.01 1.90 10.68
C ASP A 151 -0.31 1.14 10.57
N LEU A 152 -0.74 0.82 9.35
CA LEU A 152 -1.97 0.07 9.08
C LEU A 152 -1.72 -1.44 8.94
N ASN A 153 -0.47 -1.88 8.81
CA ASN A 153 -0.12 -3.28 8.65
C ASN A 153 -0.04 -3.96 10.02
N ILE A 154 -1.07 -4.73 10.38
CA ILE A 154 -1.12 -5.43 11.66
C ILE A 154 -0.03 -6.51 11.79
N ILE A 155 0.53 -7.00 10.68
CA ILE A 155 1.58 -8.05 10.74
C ILE A 155 2.83 -7.57 11.47
N GLU A 156 3.15 -6.27 11.40
CA GLU A 156 4.26 -5.67 12.13
C GLU A 156 4.05 -5.77 13.64
N ASN A 157 2.81 -5.63 14.09
CA ASN A 157 2.45 -5.76 15.51
C ASN A 157 2.54 -7.23 15.95
N VAL A 158 2.13 -8.16 15.09
CA VAL A 158 2.29 -9.61 15.32
C VAL A 158 3.78 -10.00 15.41
N TRP A 159 4.62 -9.48 14.51
CA TRP A 159 6.06 -9.70 14.58
C TRP A 159 6.69 -9.11 15.84
N LEU A 160 6.26 -7.92 16.26
CA LEU A 160 6.69 -7.33 17.52
C LEU A 160 6.30 -8.20 18.72
N TYR A 161 5.09 -8.74 18.74
CA TYR A 161 4.64 -9.69 19.76
C TYR A 161 5.54 -10.91 19.83
N ILE A 162 5.86 -11.53 18.68
CA ILE A 162 6.76 -12.69 18.60
C ILE A 162 8.15 -12.32 19.15
N LYS A 163 8.73 -11.20 18.70
CA LYS A 163 10.06 -10.75 19.16
C LYS A 163 10.09 -10.55 20.67
N ARG A 164 9.06 -9.93 21.25
CA ARG A 164 8.94 -9.73 22.70
C ARG A 164 8.81 -11.06 23.45
N LYS A 165 8.00 -11.99 22.94
CA LYS A 165 7.87 -13.33 23.52
C LYS A 165 9.19 -14.10 23.48
N LEU A 166 9.93 -14.03 22.37
CA LEU A 166 11.27 -14.62 22.27
C LEU A 166 12.25 -14.01 23.28
N GLN A 167 12.22 -12.69 23.46
CA GLN A 167 13.07 -12.00 24.45
C GLN A 167 12.75 -12.43 25.88
N VAL A 168 11.46 -12.47 26.26
CA VAL A 168 11.02 -12.90 27.59
C VAL A 168 11.31 -14.37 27.84
N LEU A 169 11.15 -15.21 26.82
CA LEU A 169 11.49 -16.63 26.91
C LEU A 169 12.97 -16.85 27.15
N GLY A 170 13.85 -15.86 26.93
CA GLY A 170 15.19 -15.82 27.53
C GLY A 170 15.95 -17.14 27.48
N TYR A 171 16.27 -17.66 26.29
CA TYR A 171 17.23 -18.77 26.14
C TYR A 171 18.11 -18.52 24.93
N ARG A 172 19.40 -18.84 25.08
CA ARG A 172 20.38 -18.86 23.99
C ARG A 172 19.83 -19.71 22.85
N ILE A 173 19.37 -19.06 21.79
CA ILE A 173 18.96 -19.74 20.56
C ILE A 173 20.24 -20.11 19.85
N ASN A 174 20.58 -21.40 19.83
CA ASN A 174 21.90 -21.86 19.40
C ASN A 174 21.91 -22.28 17.92
N SER A 175 20.75 -22.33 17.28
CA SER A 175 20.62 -22.69 15.86
C SER A 175 19.44 -22.00 15.19
N LYS A 176 19.52 -21.88 13.86
CA LYS A 176 18.41 -21.38 13.03
C LYS A 176 17.15 -22.24 13.22
N ASP A 177 17.28 -23.57 13.26
CA ASP A 177 16.12 -24.46 13.38
C ASP A 177 15.44 -24.37 14.75
N GLU A 178 16.21 -24.12 15.81
CA GLU A 178 15.64 -23.81 17.12
C GLU A 178 14.85 -22.50 17.10
N LEU A 179 15.39 -21.44 16.46
CA LEU A 179 14.65 -20.19 16.26
C LEU A 179 13.32 -20.45 15.57
N TYR A 180 13.34 -21.20 14.46
CA TYR A 180 12.13 -21.50 13.68
C TYR A 180 11.10 -22.27 14.50
N ARG A 181 11.50 -23.31 15.24
CA ARG A 181 10.59 -24.07 16.11
C ARG A 181 9.94 -23.17 17.16
N LYS A 182 10.72 -22.30 17.81
CA LYS A 182 10.21 -21.37 18.83
C LYS A 182 9.27 -20.33 18.23
N VAL A 183 9.62 -19.73 17.10
CA VAL A 183 8.75 -18.78 16.39
C VAL A 183 7.44 -19.45 16.00
N PHE A 184 7.49 -20.68 15.47
CA PHE A 184 6.30 -21.42 15.07
C PHE A 184 5.40 -21.76 16.28
N GLN A 185 5.98 -22.19 17.40
CA GLN A 185 5.24 -22.41 18.65
C GLN A 185 4.57 -21.12 19.13
N ILE A 186 5.29 -20.00 19.13
CA ILE A 186 4.71 -18.71 19.53
C ILE A 186 3.58 -18.34 18.59
N TRP A 187 3.77 -18.45 17.27
CA TRP A 187 2.76 -18.15 16.25
C TRP A 187 1.46 -18.92 16.48
N GLN A 188 1.54 -20.24 16.67
CA GLN A 188 0.38 -21.09 16.96
C GLN A 188 -0.28 -20.76 18.30
N SER A 189 0.48 -20.23 19.26
CA SER A 189 -0.02 -19.84 20.58
C SER A 189 -0.57 -18.41 20.65
N ILE A 190 -0.54 -17.64 19.54
CA ILE A 190 -1.02 -16.25 19.56
C ILE A 190 -2.51 -16.24 19.92
N PRO A 191 -2.91 -15.57 21.02
CA PRO A 191 -4.29 -15.54 21.44
C PRO A 191 -5.21 -14.87 20.40
N LEU A 192 -6.37 -15.47 20.14
CA LEU A 192 -7.34 -14.93 19.19
C LEU A 192 -7.83 -13.53 19.58
N ASN A 193 -8.00 -13.27 20.88
CA ASN A 193 -8.37 -11.94 21.39
C ASN A 193 -7.30 -10.89 21.09
N TYR A 194 -6.01 -11.25 21.08
CA TYR A 194 -4.94 -10.35 20.67
C TYR A 194 -5.06 -9.98 19.20
N ILE A 195 -5.25 -10.96 18.30
CA ILE A 195 -5.48 -10.71 16.87
C ILE A 195 -6.70 -9.81 16.66
N ARG A 196 -7.83 -10.13 17.30
CA ARG A 196 -9.05 -9.31 17.25
C ARG A 196 -8.77 -7.87 17.72
N SER A 197 -7.99 -7.68 18.78
CA SER A 197 -7.64 -6.33 19.26
C SER A 197 -6.85 -5.50 18.24
N LEU A 198 -5.97 -6.14 17.46
CA LEU A 198 -5.21 -5.48 16.40
C LEU A 198 -6.14 -5.01 15.28
N TYR A 199 -7.02 -5.88 14.81
CA TYR A 199 -7.98 -5.50 13.78
C TYR A 199 -8.96 -4.43 14.26
N ASN A 200 -9.46 -4.51 15.50
CA ASN A 200 -10.33 -3.49 16.10
C ASN A 200 -9.63 -2.12 16.25
N SER A 201 -8.29 -2.09 16.18
CA SER A 201 -7.54 -0.83 16.19
C SER A 201 -7.43 -0.19 14.80
N ILE A 202 -7.66 -0.93 13.70
CA ILE A 202 -7.55 -0.43 12.32
C ILE A 202 -8.39 0.81 12.06
N PRO A 203 -9.69 0.90 12.43
CA PRO A 203 -10.49 2.10 12.21
C PRO A 203 -9.85 3.35 12.82
N ARG A 204 -9.37 3.24 14.07
CA ARG A 204 -8.68 4.36 14.74
C ARG A 204 -7.35 4.70 14.08
N ARG A 205 -6.58 3.70 13.63
CA ARG A 205 -5.31 3.91 12.91
C ARG A 205 -5.55 4.66 11.60
N ILE A 206 -6.56 4.25 10.83
CA ILE A 206 -6.98 4.90 9.58
C ILE A 206 -7.36 6.37 9.84
N LEU A 207 -8.21 6.64 10.83
CA LEU A 207 -8.61 8.00 11.21
C LEU A 207 -7.39 8.85 11.59
N HIS A 208 -6.42 8.26 12.31
CA HIS A 208 -5.21 8.96 12.72
C HIS A 208 -4.33 9.33 11.52
N VAL A 209 -4.13 8.40 10.57
CA VAL A 209 -3.41 8.64 9.32
C VAL A 209 -4.07 9.75 8.50
N ILE A 210 -5.40 9.77 8.42
CA ILE A 210 -6.17 10.80 7.71
C ILE A 210 -5.98 12.16 8.38
N LYS A 211 -6.11 12.23 9.71
CA LYS A 211 -5.93 13.46 10.49
C LYS A 211 -4.52 14.04 10.33
N LEU A 212 -3.52 13.18 10.24
CA LEU A 212 -2.12 13.57 10.04
C LEU A 212 -1.73 13.76 8.57
N LYS A 213 -2.70 13.77 7.64
CA LYS A 213 -2.46 13.96 6.19
C LYS A 213 -1.39 13.02 5.61
N GLY A 214 -1.24 11.82 6.18
CA GLY A 214 -0.26 10.83 5.74
C GLY A 214 1.13 10.94 6.37
N HIS A 215 1.34 11.78 7.38
CA HIS A 215 2.55 11.73 8.20
C HIS A 215 2.55 10.50 9.14
N LEU A 216 3.74 10.10 9.60
CA LEU A 216 3.96 8.98 10.53
C LEU A 216 3.02 9.05 11.73
N THR A 217 2.33 7.96 12.02
CA THR A 217 1.53 7.84 13.24
C THR A 217 2.35 7.18 14.37
N LYS A 218 1.77 7.15 15.57
CA LYS A 218 2.38 6.55 16.77
C LYS A 218 2.33 5.01 16.81
N TYR A 219 1.78 4.37 15.77
CA TYR A 219 1.42 2.96 15.75
C TYR A 219 2.46 2.10 15.05
#